data_AF-A0A1V2KG81-F1
#
_entry.id   AF-A0A1V2KG81-F1
#
_cell.length_a   1.000
_cell.length_b   1.000
_cell.length_c   1.000
_cell.angle_alpha   90.00
_cell.angle_beta   90.00
_cell.angle_gamma   90.00
#
_symmetry.space_group_name_H-M   'P 1'
#
loop_
_entity.id
_entity.type
_entity.pdbx_description
1 polymer ?
#
loop_
_entity_poly.entity_id
_entity_poly.type
_entity_poly.pdbx_seq_one_letter_code
_entity_poly.pdbx_strand_id
1 'polypeptide(L)'
;MIFWVASFIVLIFLVFRNKDVLCPSNVVFGSYFLYLVFPSILFYALEWMSWTYVLPWGKTNDWSKVSDEAILSFGYVFALFFFFTRTFEVILQREHAQNLFLKYRVSPSLLFAFAVLVILGSTYFFQVTGGADAWFGNYSETYLGKKKGFGLLNFLLIMSSNFLAFVLGFYWRTQHRVSWFLVLSVIVALIFCAYIQGVKSRIFYFAIFFSIPWLSAMRFTLKKGVFVFFGFVFAFSFAMYFRSNGFYSTPEMLLEYFLSYFNTIFLHDMILRDMPPDFFLTVSYPFNKWMTFVGVPSDEYLHDISRWLTSIYYPSQWFNESATQQWPIETELYLNYGSYVFWVVPIFLYSLFICGLYALRYRLGPVFLFIFVSELLLFLSMFRGSMLQWIELFNLVFYGVLLLCSRLLFIRCLHEKR
;
A
#
# COMPACT_ATOMS: atom_id res chain seq x y z
N MET A 1 -0.40 -8.19 28.77
CA MET A 1 -0.82 -8.86 27.52
C MET A 1 0.12 -8.65 26.33
N ILE A 2 0.61 -7.42 26.08
CA ILE A 2 1.41 -7.02 24.89
C ILE A 2 2.53 -8.00 24.52
N PHE A 3 3.42 -8.32 25.47
CA PHE A 3 4.55 -9.22 25.19
C PHE A 3 4.11 -10.61 24.73
N TRP A 4 3.03 -11.16 25.28
CA TRP A 4 2.50 -12.45 24.86
C TRP A 4 2.02 -12.42 23.41
N VAL A 5 1.24 -11.42 23.02
CA VAL A 5 0.75 -11.27 21.65
C VAL A 5 1.89 -10.98 20.67
N ALA A 6 2.83 -10.11 21.04
CA ALA A 6 4.01 -9.82 20.21
C ALA A 6 4.89 -11.06 20.00
N SER A 7 5.15 -11.82 21.07
CA SER A 7 5.87 -13.10 20.98
C SER A 7 5.11 -14.12 20.14
N PHE A 8 3.79 -14.23 20.29
CA PHE A 8 2.96 -15.10 19.46
C PHE A 8 3.09 -14.76 17.96
N ILE A 9 2.97 -13.47 17.59
CA ILE A 9 3.11 -12.99 16.20
C ILE A 9 4.47 -13.38 15.62
N VAL A 10 5.55 -13.12 16.37
CA VAL A 10 6.91 -13.41 15.91
C VAL A 10 7.14 -14.92 15.80
N LEU A 11 6.78 -15.70 16.81
CA LEU A 11 7.00 -17.14 16.84
C LEU A 11 6.22 -17.85 15.73
N ILE A 12 4.94 -17.52 15.55
CA ILE A 12 4.13 -18.17 14.51
C ILE A 12 4.66 -17.85 13.11
N PHE A 13 5.13 -16.62 12.90
CA PHE A 13 5.78 -16.24 11.65
C PHE A 13 7.08 -17.04 11.44
N LEU A 14 7.95 -17.12 12.43
CA LEU A 14 9.22 -17.84 12.30
C LEU A 14 9.01 -19.32 11.95
N VAL A 15 7.98 -19.95 12.52
CA VAL A 15 7.65 -21.37 12.28
C VAL A 15 7.01 -21.57 10.90
N PHE A 16 6.03 -20.73 10.53
CA PHE A 16 5.16 -21.01 9.37
C PHE A 16 5.37 -20.10 8.15
N ARG A 17 6.31 -19.15 8.20
CA ARG A 17 6.51 -18.16 7.11
C ARG A 17 6.64 -18.78 5.72
N ASN A 18 6.11 -18.05 4.75
CA ASN A 18 6.39 -18.30 3.35
C ASN A 18 7.78 -17.75 2.98
N LYS A 19 8.51 -18.49 2.15
CA LYS A 19 9.84 -18.11 1.67
C LYS A 19 9.79 -17.23 0.42
N ASP A 20 8.63 -16.95 -0.16
CA ASP A 20 8.51 -15.99 -1.26
C ASP A 20 8.44 -14.56 -0.75
N VAL A 21 9.13 -13.60 -1.39
CA VAL A 21 9.12 -12.20 -0.93
C VAL A 21 7.73 -11.54 -1.09
N LEU A 22 7.13 -11.66 -2.28
CA LEU A 22 5.82 -11.07 -2.59
C LEU A 22 4.70 -12.07 -2.25
N CYS A 23 4.34 -12.13 -0.98
CA CYS A 23 3.42 -13.13 -0.46
C CYS A 23 2.44 -12.51 0.56
N PRO A 24 1.13 -12.83 0.50
CA PRO A 24 0.14 -12.25 1.40
C PRO A 24 0.47 -12.43 2.89
N SER A 25 0.81 -13.64 3.34
CA SER A 25 1.14 -13.91 4.75
C SER A 25 2.35 -13.11 5.26
N ASN A 26 3.33 -12.84 4.40
CA ASN A 26 4.47 -11.98 4.73
C ASN A 26 4.06 -10.51 4.84
N VAL A 27 3.08 -10.06 4.06
CA VAL A 27 2.50 -8.71 4.19
C VAL A 27 1.72 -8.58 5.50
N VAL A 28 0.90 -9.58 5.86
CA VAL A 28 0.20 -9.62 7.16
C VAL A 28 1.21 -9.46 8.29
N PHE A 29 2.25 -10.30 8.33
CA PHE A 29 3.30 -10.20 9.35
C PHE A 29 3.98 -8.83 9.33
N GLY A 30 4.36 -8.32 8.16
CA GLY A 30 4.99 -6.99 8.04
C GLY A 30 4.14 -5.87 8.63
N SER A 31 2.83 -5.88 8.37
CA SER A 31 1.89 -4.92 8.94
C SER A 31 1.88 -4.99 10.47
N TYR A 32 1.58 -6.14 11.05
CA TYR A 32 1.51 -6.27 12.51
C TYR A 32 2.86 -6.12 13.20
N PHE A 33 3.96 -6.46 12.52
CA PHE A 33 5.29 -6.17 13.01
C PHE A 33 5.50 -4.66 13.15
N LEU A 34 5.09 -3.87 12.16
CA LEU A 34 5.24 -2.42 12.17
C LEU A 34 4.23 -1.70 13.08
N TYR A 35 2.98 -2.17 13.18
CA TYR A 35 1.91 -1.48 13.94
C TYR A 35 1.74 -1.95 15.38
N LEU A 36 2.35 -3.08 15.78
CA LEU A 36 2.25 -3.61 17.14
C LEU A 36 3.62 -4.03 17.71
N VAL A 37 4.33 -4.93 17.04
CA VAL A 37 5.53 -5.57 17.63
C VAL A 37 6.67 -4.57 17.81
N PHE A 38 7.10 -3.92 16.74
CA PHE A 38 8.25 -3.02 16.77
C PHE A 38 8.02 -1.79 17.67
N PRO A 39 6.90 -1.04 17.54
CA PRO A 39 6.66 0.13 18.37
C PRO A 39 6.50 -0.19 19.86
N SER A 40 5.82 -1.29 20.22
CA SER A 40 5.68 -1.67 21.63
C SER A 40 7.01 -2.07 22.26
N ILE A 41 7.84 -2.85 21.55
CA ILE A 41 9.18 -3.22 22.02
C ILE A 41 10.07 -1.97 22.14
N LEU A 42 10.04 -1.09 21.14
CA LEU A 42 10.79 0.17 21.17
C LEU A 42 10.38 1.01 22.39
N PHE A 43 9.08 1.15 22.65
CA PHE A 43 8.57 1.89 23.81
C PHE A 43 9.13 1.34 25.12
N TYR A 44 8.97 0.04 25.39
CA TYR A 44 9.47 -0.55 26.65
C TYR A 44 10.99 -0.51 26.77
N ALA A 45 11.72 -0.58 25.65
CA ALA A 45 13.17 -0.38 25.65
C ALA A 45 13.56 1.06 26.04
N LEU A 46 12.87 2.07 25.51
CA LEU A 46 13.10 3.47 25.88
C LEU A 46 12.73 3.74 27.35
N GLU A 47 11.62 3.21 27.83
CA GLU A 47 11.22 3.34 29.25
C GLU A 47 12.25 2.68 30.18
N TRP A 48 12.78 1.50 29.82
CA TRP A 48 13.83 0.85 30.59
C TRP A 48 15.11 1.70 30.65
N MET A 49 15.44 2.39 29.56
CA MET A 49 16.57 3.33 29.51
C MET A 49 16.30 4.67 30.20
N SER A 50 15.11 4.87 30.78
CA SER A 50 14.67 6.17 31.34
C SER A 50 14.82 7.30 30.33
N TRP A 51 14.39 7.05 29.08
CA TRP A 51 14.55 7.98 27.97
C TRP A 51 13.83 9.32 28.21
N THR A 52 14.54 10.43 27.97
CA THR A 52 13.97 11.78 28.03
C THR A 52 13.43 12.16 26.65
N TYR A 53 12.12 12.31 26.53
CA TYR A 53 11.46 12.66 25.27
C TYR A 53 11.83 14.09 24.81
N VAL A 54 12.27 14.24 23.56
CA VAL A 54 12.72 15.51 22.97
C VAL A 54 11.68 16.16 22.07
N LEU A 55 10.68 15.42 21.60
CA LEU A 55 9.62 15.99 20.77
C LEU A 55 8.73 16.95 21.59
N PRO A 56 8.22 18.06 21.00
CA PRO A 56 7.45 19.08 21.73
C PRO A 56 6.16 18.58 22.39
N TRP A 57 5.58 17.50 21.85
CA TRP A 57 4.39 16.84 22.39
C TRP A 57 4.72 15.72 23.38
N GLY A 58 6.00 15.43 23.61
CA GLY A 58 6.48 14.39 24.52
C GLY A 58 5.90 13.01 24.22
N LYS A 59 5.60 12.27 25.29
CA LYS A 59 5.02 10.92 25.24
C LYS A 59 3.51 11.00 24.94
N THR A 60 3.15 11.06 23.65
CA THR A 60 1.74 11.07 23.22
C THR A 60 1.06 9.71 23.34
N ASN A 61 1.79 8.62 23.08
CA ASN A 61 1.27 7.26 23.00
C ASN A 61 1.90 6.39 24.10
N ASP A 62 1.17 6.17 25.18
CA ASP A 62 1.63 5.36 26.31
C ASP A 62 1.19 3.90 26.16
N TRP A 63 2.08 3.05 25.64
CA TRP A 63 1.79 1.64 25.39
C TRP A 63 1.43 0.85 26.65
N SER A 64 1.79 1.35 27.84
CA SER A 64 1.39 0.73 29.11
C SER A 64 -0.09 0.88 29.44
N LYS A 65 -0.79 1.83 28.79
CA LYS A 65 -2.20 2.16 29.04
C LYS A 65 -3.16 1.63 27.97
N VAL A 66 -2.65 0.91 26.98
CA VAL A 66 -3.47 0.27 25.95
C VAL A 66 -4.28 -0.84 26.61
N SER A 67 -5.59 -0.88 26.33
CA SER A 67 -6.45 -1.93 26.89
C SER A 67 -6.03 -3.33 26.41
N ASP A 68 -6.20 -4.33 27.28
CA ASP A 68 -5.97 -5.73 26.91
C ASP A 68 -6.90 -6.16 25.76
N GLU A 69 -8.11 -5.59 25.68
CA GLU A 69 -9.05 -5.82 24.59
C GLU A 69 -8.48 -5.37 23.24
N ALA A 70 -7.94 -4.16 23.13
CA ALA A 70 -7.31 -3.68 21.89
C ALA A 70 -6.14 -4.58 21.46
N ILE A 71 -5.32 -5.02 22.42
CA ILE A 71 -4.17 -5.91 22.17
C ILE A 71 -4.64 -7.28 21.66
N LEU A 72 -5.69 -7.83 22.27
CA LEU A 72 -6.27 -9.10 21.86
C LEU A 72 -6.96 -9.00 20.50
N SER A 73 -7.65 -7.90 20.19
CA SER A 73 -8.22 -7.62 18.86
C SER A 73 -7.17 -7.70 17.77
N PHE A 74 -6.03 -7.00 17.94
CA PHE A 74 -4.92 -7.06 17.00
C PHE A 74 -4.33 -8.47 16.87
N GLY A 75 -4.13 -9.16 18.00
CA GLY A 75 -3.64 -10.54 18.01
C GLY A 75 -4.56 -11.52 17.28
N TYR A 76 -5.87 -11.36 17.45
CA TYR A 76 -6.90 -12.18 16.84
C TYR A 76 -7.02 -11.92 15.32
N VAL A 77 -7.07 -10.67 14.88
CA VAL A 77 -7.13 -10.32 13.45
C VAL A 77 -5.85 -10.77 12.74
N PHE A 78 -4.69 -10.57 13.36
CA PHE A 78 -3.43 -11.14 12.84
C PHE A 78 -3.53 -12.66 12.69
N ALA A 79 -3.97 -13.38 13.72
CA ALA A 79 -4.08 -14.84 13.67
C ALA A 79 -4.97 -15.28 12.51
N LEU A 80 -6.16 -14.69 12.38
CA LEU A 80 -7.11 -15.01 11.30
C LEU A 80 -6.49 -14.78 9.92
N PHE A 81 -5.97 -13.58 9.64
CA PHE A 81 -5.35 -13.30 8.34
C PHE A 81 -4.14 -14.20 8.09
N PHE A 82 -3.25 -14.36 9.07
CA PHE A 82 -2.02 -15.11 8.89
C PHE A 82 -2.32 -16.60 8.62
N PHE A 83 -3.19 -17.22 9.40
CA PHE A 83 -3.54 -18.62 9.20
C PHE A 83 -4.33 -18.86 7.91
N PHE A 84 -5.32 -18.02 7.57
CA PHE A 84 -6.05 -18.18 6.31
C PHE A 84 -5.16 -17.95 5.10
N THR A 85 -4.41 -16.85 5.06
CA THR A 85 -3.49 -16.58 3.94
C THR A 85 -2.45 -17.69 3.80
N ARG A 86 -1.84 -18.14 4.90
CA ARG A 86 -0.86 -19.22 4.86
C ARG A 86 -1.46 -20.54 4.39
N THR A 87 -2.64 -20.90 4.87
CA THR A 87 -3.34 -22.12 4.46
C THR A 87 -3.67 -22.09 2.98
N PHE A 88 -4.25 -21.00 2.48
CA PHE A 88 -4.58 -20.86 1.06
C PHE A 88 -3.36 -20.79 0.15
N GLU A 89 -2.27 -20.15 0.58
CA GLU A 89 -1.01 -20.17 -0.16
C GLU A 89 -0.49 -21.61 -0.37
N VAL A 90 -0.58 -22.47 0.65
CA VAL A 90 -0.18 -23.88 0.54
C VAL A 90 -1.12 -24.65 -0.40
N ILE A 91 -2.43 -24.44 -0.28
CA ILE A 91 -3.44 -25.21 -1.03
C ILE A 91 -3.50 -24.80 -2.51
N LEU A 92 -3.40 -23.50 -2.81
CA LEU A 92 -3.70 -22.96 -4.14
C LEU A 92 -2.47 -22.83 -5.05
N GLN A 93 -1.26 -22.73 -4.50
CA GLN A 93 -0.04 -22.49 -5.29
C GLN A 93 0.38 -23.74 -6.07
N ARG A 94 0.46 -23.62 -7.41
CA ARG A 94 0.88 -24.73 -8.30
C ARG A 94 1.99 -24.37 -9.30
N GLU A 95 2.30 -23.09 -9.51
CA GLU A 95 3.30 -22.67 -10.51
C GLU A 95 4.38 -21.74 -9.94
N HIS A 96 5.54 -21.74 -10.60
CA HIS A 96 6.74 -20.99 -10.22
C HIS A 96 7.03 -19.82 -11.18
N ALA A 97 7.62 -18.75 -10.64
CA ALA A 97 7.91 -17.50 -11.37
C ALA A 97 8.79 -17.68 -12.62
N GLN A 98 9.75 -18.62 -12.60
CA GLN A 98 10.68 -18.86 -13.70
C GLN A 98 9.96 -19.20 -15.01
N ASN A 99 8.82 -19.90 -14.93
CA ASN A 99 8.03 -20.26 -16.10
C ASN A 99 7.48 -19.03 -16.83
N LEU A 100 7.11 -17.98 -16.09
CA LEU A 100 6.55 -16.76 -16.69
C LEU A 100 7.62 -16.00 -17.52
N PHE A 101 8.80 -15.80 -16.95
CA PHE A 101 9.86 -14.99 -17.57
C PHE A 101 10.52 -15.67 -18.78
N LEU A 102 10.39 -16.99 -18.90
CA LEU A 102 10.82 -17.73 -20.09
C LEU A 102 9.76 -17.71 -21.21
N LYS A 103 8.47 -17.60 -20.86
CA LYS A 103 7.34 -17.68 -21.80
C LYS A 103 6.99 -16.36 -22.48
N TYR A 104 7.37 -15.22 -21.91
CA TYR A 104 6.93 -13.90 -22.40
C TYR A 104 8.09 -12.92 -22.57
N ARG A 105 7.99 -12.08 -23.60
CA ARG A 105 8.86 -10.91 -23.84
C ARG A 105 8.01 -9.68 -24.10
N VAL A 106 8.60 -8.50 -23.91
CA VAL A 106 7.95 -7.21 -24.19
C VAL A 106 8.27 -6.75 -25.60
N SER A 107 7.25 -6.30 -26.33
CA SER A 107 7.40 -5.63 -27.63
C SER A 107 8.03 -4.23 -27.45
N PRO A 108 9.24 -3.97 -27.97
CA PRO A 108 9.93 -2.68 -27.76
C PRO A 108 9.17 -1.49 -28.37
N SER A 109 8.58 -1.66 -29.56
CA SER A 109 7.83 -0.60 -30.25
C SER A 109 6.57 -0.19 -29.50
N LEU A 110 5.85 -1.17 -28.93
CA LEU A 110 4.66 -0.91 -28.14
C LEU A 110 4.99 -0.35 -26.76
N LEU A 111 6.11 -0.74 -26.15
CA LEU A 111 6.61 -0.08 -24.95
C LEU A 111 6.95 1.39 -25.23
N PHE A 112 7.60 1.69 -26.35
CA PHE A 112 7.87 3.08 -26.77
C PHE A 112 6.58 3.87 -26.99
N ALA A 113 5.63 3.31 -27.75
CA ALA A 113 4.33 3.94 -28.00
C ALA A 113 3.56 4.20 -26.69
N PHE A 114 3.58 3.24 -25.76
CA PHE A 114 2.96 3.40 -24.45
C PHE A 114 3.63 4.49 -23.61
N ALA A 115 4.96 4.59 -23.64
CA ALA A 115 5.68 5.67 -22.97
C ALA A 115 5.30 7.05 -23.55
N VAL A 116 5.19 7.16 -24.88
CA VAL A 116 4.74 8.39 -25.55
C VAL A 116 3.30 8.76 -25.14
N LEU A 117 2.38 7.79 -25.10
CA LEU A 117 1.01 8.04 -24.63
C LEU A 117 0.96 8.53 -23.18
N VAL A 118 1.78 7.95 -22.30
CA VAL A 118 1.89 8.41 -20.90
C VAL A 118 2.46 9.83 -20.82
N ILE A 119 3.45 10.17 -21.64
CA ILE A 119 3.97 11.54 -21.74
C ILE A 119 2.88 12.50 -22.22
N LEU A 120 2.19 12.18 -23.31
CA LEU A 120 1.11 13.02 -23.85
C LEU A 120 -0.01 13.24 -22.84
N GLY A 121 -0.45 12.19 -22.15
CA GLY A 121 -1.44 12.30 -21.07
C GLY A 121 -0.95 13.14 -19.90
N SER A 122 0.33 13.01 -19.53
CA SER A 122 0.95 13.83 -18.48
C SER A 122 1.07 15.29 -18.90
N THR A 123 1.40 15.57 -20.16
CA THR A 123 1.46 16.93 -20.71
C THR A 123 0.07 17.55 -20.75
N TYR A 124 -0.95 16.80 -21.17
CA TYR A 124 -2.33 17.25 -21.12
C TYR A 124 -2.75 17.58 -19.67
N PHE A 125 -2.49 16.68 -18.71
CA PHE A 125 -2.74 16.93 -17.29
C PHE A 125 -2.03 18.17 -16.77
N PHE A 126 -0.75 18.35 -17.13
CA PHE A 126 0.04 19.52 -16.77
C PHE A 126 -0.59 20.83 -17.29
N GLN A 127 -1.06 20.84 -18.54
CA GLN A 127 -1.71 22.01 -19.14
C GLN A 127 -3.05 22.32 -18.48
N VAL A 128 -3.94 21.34 -18.30
CA VAL A 128 -5.27 21.57 -17.72
C VAL A 128 -5.23 21.92 -16.22
N THR A 129 -4.14 21.62 -15.53
CA THR A 129 -3.93 21.97 -14.10
C THR A 129 -3.18 23.29 -13.90
N GLY A 130 -2.97 24.07 -14.98
CA GLY A 130 -2.45 25.44 -14.90
C GLY A 130 -1.15 25.70 -15.67
N GLY A 131 -0.60 24.71 -16.36
CA GLY A 131 0.54 24.89 -17.27
C GLY A 131 1.86 25.26 -16.57
N ALA A 132 2.83 25.70 -17.37
CA ALA A 132 4.21 25.93 -16.90
C ALA A 132 4.27 27.00 -15.79
N ASP A 133 3.51 28.08 -15.94
CA ASP A 133 3.50 29.20 -14.99
C ASP A 133 3.05 28.75 -13.59
N ALA A 134 2.01 27.92 -13.51
CA ALA A 134 1.52 27.42 -12.23
C ALA A 134 2.47 26.40 -11.59
N TRP A 135 2.96 25.44 -12.39
CA TRP A 135 3.79 24.34 -11.88
C TRP A 135 5.19 24.77 -11.47
N PHE A 136 5.81 25.69 -12.21
CA PHE A 136 7.14 26.21 -11.88
C PHE A 136 7.09 27.43 -10.93
N GLY A 137 6.01 28.22 -10.96
CA GLY A 137 5.86 29.38 -10.07
C GLY A 137 5.52 29.01 -8.62
N ASN A 138 4.61 28.07 -8.40
CA ASN A 138 4.29 27.55 -7.05
C ASN A 138 3.89 26.07 -7.09
N TYR A 139 4.89 25.19 -7.02
CA TYR A 139 4.69 23.73 -7.08
C TYR A 139 3.72 23.23 -6.00
N SER A 140 3.89 23.66 -4.75
CA SER A 140 3.12 23.12 -3.62
C SER A 140 1.63 23.48 -3.72
N GLU A 141 1.34 24.73 -4.06
CA GLU A 141 -0.03 25.20 -4.24
C GLU A 141 -0.71 24.55 -5.46
N THR A 142 -0.01 24.48 -6.59
CA THR A 142 -0.53 23.83 -7.80
C THR A 142 -0.79 22.34 -7.56
N TYR A 143 0.12 21.66 -6.86
CA TYR A 143 -0.02 20.26 -6.50
C TYR A 143 -1.23 19.98 -5.60
N LEU A 144 -1.51 20.84 -4.60
CA LEU A 144 -2.57 20.65 -3.61
C LEU A 144 -3.94 21.20 -4.06
N GLY A 145 -3.95 22.37 -4.73
CA GLY A 145 -5.16 23.13 -5.02
C GLY A 145 -5.71 22.93 -6.43
N LYS A 146 -4.85 22.99 -7.46
CA LYS A 146 -5.28 23.09 -8.86
C LYS A 146 -5.60 21.75 -9.54
N LYS A 147 -5.40 20.63 -8.84
CA LYS A 147 -5.76 19.28 -9.32
C LYS A 147 -7.23 18.91 -9.12
N LYS A 148 -7.97 19.70 -8.31
CA LYS A 148 -9.37 19.42 -8.01
C LYS A 148 -10.18 19.34 -9.32
N GLY A 149 -11.02 18.31 -9.44
CA GLY A 149 -11.80 18.03 -10.65
C GLY A 149 -11.15 17.07 -11.65
N PHE A 150 -9.83 16.87 -11.62
CA PHE A 150 -9.11 15.99 -12.57
C PHE A 150 -8.71 14.63 -11.96
N GLY A 151 -9.48 14.16 -10.97
CA GLY A 151 -9.16 12.95 -10.20
C GLY A 151 -9.04 11.67 -11.05
N LEU A 152 -9.97 11.46 -12.00
CA LEU A 152 -9.95 10.28 -12.88
C LEU A 152 -8.73 10.28 -13.81
N LEU A 153 -8.41 11.42 -14.42
CA LEU A 153 -7.23 11.54 -15.29
C LEU A 153 -5.94 11.30 -14.48
N ASN A 154 -5.83 11.88 -13.28
CA ASN A 154 -4.70 11.65 -12.40
C ASN A 154 -4.59 10.16 -12.00
N PHE A 155 -5.70 9.50 -11.68
CA PHE A 155 -5.74 8.06 -11.40
C PHE A 155 -5.23 7.22 -12.58
N LEU A 156 -5.75 7.46 -13.79
CA LEU A 156 -5.32 6.74 -14.99
C LEU A 156 -3.82 6.92 -15.26
N LEU A 157 -3.28 8.13 -15.07
CA LEU A 157 -1.85 8.40 -15.20
C LEU A 157 -1.03 7.73 -14.10
N ILE A 158 -1.51 7.67 -12.87
CA ILE A 158 -0.85 6.97 -11.76
C ILE A 158 -0.74 5.48 -12.07
N MET A 159 -1.85 4.86 -12.48
CA MET A 159 -1.89 3.43 -12.78
C MET A 159 -1.10 3.10 -14.05
N SER A 160 -1.18 3.95 -15.08
CA SER A 160 -0.42 3.78 -16.33
C SER A 160 1.08 3.91 -16.10
N SER A 161 1.52 4.87 -15.28
CA SER A 161 2.95 5.03 -14.94
C SER A 161 3.48 3.91 -14.05
N ASN A 162 2.68 3.40 -13.10
CA ASN A 162 3.02 2.20 -12.33
C ASN A 162 3.21 0.99 -13.27
N PHE A 163 2.28 0.80 -14.21
CA PHE A 163 2.36 -0.27 -15.20
C PHE A 163 3.55 -0.09 -16.15
N LEU A 164 3.84 1.15 -16.57
CA LEU A 164 5.01 1.46 -17.39
C LEU A 164 6.32 1.10 -16.69
N ALA A 165 6.45 1.43 -15.40
CA ALA A 165 7.60 1.04 -14.58
C ALA A 165 7.74 -0.49 -14.47
N PHE A 166 6.62 -1.19 -14.27
CA PHE A 166 6.59 -2.66 -14.28
C PHE A 166 7.03 -3.25 -15.63
N VAL A 167 6.50 -2.74 -16.74
CA VAL A 167 6.83 -3.21 -18.09
C VAL A 167 8.31 -2.96 -18.38
N LEU A 168 8.87 -1.82 -17.97
CA LEU A 168 10.30 -1.54 -18.11
C LEU A 168 11.16 -2.57 -17.34
N GLY A 169 10.81 -2.88 -16.10
CA GLY A 169 11.48 -3.91 -15.31
C GLY A 169 11.39 -5.29 -15.98
N PHE A 170 10.21 -5.63 -16.50
CA PHE A 170 9.98 -6.90 -17.19
C PHE A 170 10.79 -6.96 -18.51
N TYR A 171 10.83 -5.88 -19.29
CA TYR A 171 11.63 -5.73 -20.50
C TYR A 171 13.10 -5.95 -20.20
N TRP A 172 13.64 -5.27 -19.19
CA TRP A 172 15.03 -5.39 -18.78
C TRP A 172 15.39 -6.82 -18.39
N ARG A 173 14.52 -7.50 -17.65
CA ARG A 173 14.77 -8.90 -17.22
C ARG A 173 14.70 -9.91 -18.36
N THR A 174 13.79 -9.73 -19.31
CA THR A 174 13.46 -10.77 -20.31
C THR A 174 14.15 -10.60 -21.65
N GLN A 175 14.65 -9.40 -21.95
CA GLN A 175 15.31 -9.15 -23.22
C GLN A 175 16.80 -9.44 -23.19
N HIS A 176 17.30 -9.99 -24.29
CA HIS A 176 18.72 -10.30 -24.44
C HIS A 176 19.55 -9.03 -24.73
N ARG A 177 18.99 -8.06 -25.47
CA ARG A 177 19.63 -6.79 -25.78
C ARG A 177 18.68 -5.65 -25.41
N VAL A 178 19.10 -4.86 -24.43
CA VAL A 178 18.34 -3.72 -23.91
C VAL A 178 18.67 -2.49 -24.77
N SER A 179 17.64 -1.86 -25.32
CA SER A 179 17.77 -0.58 -26.01
C SER A 179 17.83 0.55 -25.00
N TRP A 180 19.01 1.18 -24.85
CA TRP A 180 19.19 2.31 -23.94
C TRP A 180 18.36 3.52 -24.29
N PHE A 181 18.11 3.76 -25.59
CA PHE A 181 17.21 4.82 -26.04
C PHE A 181 15.80 4.60 -25.47
N LEU A 182 15.26 3.39 -25.59
CA LEU A 182 13.95 3.04 -25.06
C LEU A 182 13.89 3.18 -23.54
N VAL A 183 14.91 2.67 -22.84
CA VAL A 183 15.02 2.80 -21.38
C VAL A 183 15.00 4.27 -20.98
N LEU A 184 15.79 5.11 -21.64
CA LEU A 184 15.85 6.54 -21.36
C LEU A 184 14.51 7.22 -21.62
N SER A 185 13.82 6.91 -22.73
CA SER A 185 12.48 7.44 -23.02
C SER A 185 11.47 7.11 -21.92
N VAL A 186 11.49 5.87 -21.41
CA VAL A 186 10.61 5.46 -20.32
C VAL A 186 11.00 6.17 -19.01
N ILE A 187 12.29 6.30 -18.70
CA ILE A 187 12.75 7.02 -17.50
C ILE A 187 12.30 8.48 -17.55
N VAL A 188 12.41 9.16 -18.70
CA VAL A 188 11.92 10.53 -18.87
C VAL A 188 10.41 10.61 -18.61
N ALA A 189 9.62 9.67 -19.16
CA ALA A 189 8.19 9.60 -18.90
C ALA A 189 7.87 9.44 -17.40
N LEU A 190 8.61 8.55 -16.70
CA LEU A 190 8.42 8.31 -15.28
C LEU A 190 8.86 9.50 -14.41
N ILE A 191 9.96 10.17 -14.73
CA ILE A 191 10.39 11.40 -14.04
C ILE A 191 9.33 12.48 -14.18
N PHE A 192 8.80 12.68 -15.38
CA PHE A 192 7.74 13.66 -15.62
C PHE A 192 6.48 13.31 -14.85
N CYS A 193 6.05 12.04 -14.85
CA CYS A 193 4.94 11.56 -14.02
C CYS A 193 5.19 11.78 -12.52
N ALA A 194 6.39 11.47 -12.01
CA ALA A 194 6.75 11.65 -10.61
C ALA A 194 6.65 13.14 -10.21
N TYR A 195 7.08 14.04 -11.08
CA TYR A 195 6.98 15.48 -10.85
C TYR A 195 5.53 15.93 -10.64
N ILE A 196 4.63 15.59 -11.57
CA ILE A 196 3.23 16.00 -11.50
C ILE A 196 2.42 15.23 -10.44
N GLN A 197 2.77 13.99 -10.13
CA GLN A 197 2.04 13.13 -9.18
C GLN A 197 2.61 13.13 -7.76
N GLY A 198 3.74 13.80 -7.52
CA GLY A 198 4.35 13.93 -6.20
C GLY A 198 5.65 13.13 -6.09
N VAL A 199 6.78 13.83 -6.22
CA VAL A 199 8.11 13.21 -6.37
C VAL A 199 8.44 12.25 -5.23
N LYS A 200 8.12 12.65 -3.99
CA LYS A 200 8.57 11.96 -2.76
C LYS A 200 8.06 10.53 -2.64
N SER A 201 6.81 10.24 -2.97
CA SER A 201 6.23 8.89 -2.83
C SER A 201 6.30 8.09 -4.14
N ARG A 202 6.15 8.76 -5.29
CA ARG A 202 6.03 8.08 -6.59
C ARG A 202 7.31 7.38 -7.03
N ILE A 203 8.48 7.93 -6.71
CA ILE A 203 9.77 7.29 -7.02
C ILE A 203 9.87 5.92 -6.33
N PHE A 204 9.46 5.80 -5.06
CA PHE A 204 9.47 4.52 -4.36
C PHE A 204 8.51 3.51 -4.99
N TYR A 205 7.31 3.94 -5.39
CA TYR A 205 6.37 3.07 -6.12
C TYR A 205 6.96 2.60 -7.45
N PHE A 206 7.58 3.48 -8.24
CA PHE A 206 8.22 3.08 -9.49
C PHE A 206 9.37 2.11 -9.27
N ALA A 207 10.18 2.30 -8.23
CA ALA A 207 11.21 1.35 -7.86
C ALA A 207 10.62 -0.04 -7.52
N ILE A 208 9.55 -0.09 -6.72
CA ILE A 208 8.85 -1.35 -6.40
C ILE A 208 8.35 -2.02 -7.67
N PHE A 209 7.59 -1.31 -8.52
CA PHE A 209 7.00 -1.86 -9.74
C PHE A 209 8.07 -2.33 -10.73
N PHE A 210 9.12 -1.54 -10.93
CA PHE A 210 10.28 -1.93 -11.73
C PHE A 210 10.94 -3.20 -11.17
N SER A 211 11.09 -3.33 -9.85
CA SER A 211 11.74 -4.48 -9.21
C SER A 211 10.87 -5.75 -9.12
N ILE A 212 9.56 -5.69 -9.40
CA ILE A 212 8.64 -6.85 -9.32
C ILE A 212 9.19 -8.11 -9.98
N PRO A 213 9.74 -8.07 -11.21
CA PRO A 213 10.23 -9.28 -11.86
C PRO A 213 11.24 -10.00 -10.97
N TRP A 214 12.23 -9.29 -10.42
CA TRP A 214 13.23 -9.83 -9.48
C TRP A 214 12.65 -10.24 -8.14
N LEU A 215 11.85 -9.38 -7.50
CA LEU A 215 11.24 -9.66 -6.20
C LEU A 215 10.35 -10.92 -6.24
N SER A 216 9.61 -11.12 -7.32
CA SER A 216 8.72 -12.27 -7.49
C SER A 216 9.45 -13.61 -7.62
N ALA A 217 10.74 -13.62 -7.99
CA ALA A 217 11.56 -14.83 -8.07
C ALA A 217 12.51 -14.99 -6.87
N MET A 218 12.53 -14.00 -5.97
CA MET A 218 13.46 -13.95 -4.86
C MET A 218 12.93 -14.76 -3.68
N ARG A 219 13.82 -15.56 -3.08
CA ARG A 219 13.55 -16.21 -1.80
C ARG A 219 13.89 -15.27 -0.64
N PHE A 220 12.93 -15.12 0.26
CA PHE A 220 13.00 -14.42 1.52
C PHE A 220 13.74 -15.27 2.57
N THR A 221 14.71 -14.65 3.23
CA THR A 221 15.46 -15.22 4.35
C THR A 221 15.40 -14.25 5.53
N LEU A 222 15.65 -14.70 6.76
CA LEU A 222 15.61 -13.80 7.92
C LEU A 222 16.62 -12.66 7.80
N LYS A 223 17.84 -12.96 7.32
CA LYS A 223 18.86 -11.94 7.06
C LYS A 223 18.37 -10.86 6.09
N LYS A 224 17.69 -11.26 5.00
CA LYS A 224 17.07 -10.33 4.05
C LYS A 224 15.95 -9.52 4.71
N GLY A 225 15.13 -10.14 5.56
CA GLY A 225 14.09 -9.45 6.33
C GLY A 225 14.66 -8.35 7.23
N VAL A 226 15.73 -8.65 7.97
CA VAL A 226 16.44 -7.67 8.79
C VAL A 226 16.99 -6.52 7.95
N PHE A 227 17.62 -6.82 6.81
CA PHE A 227 18.12 -5.77 5.90
C PHE A 227 16.99 -4.91 5.33
N VAL A 228 15.87 -5.52 4.92
CA VAL A 228 14.68 -4.81 4.45
C VAL A 228 14.11 -3.91 5.54
N PHE A 229 14.08 -4.38 6.80
CA PHE A 229 13.61 -3.58 7.92
C PHE A 229 14.51 -2.35 8.18
N PHE A 230 15.83 -2.52 8.23
CA PHE A 230 16.74 -1.38 8.38
C PHE A 230 16.67 -0.42 7.17
N GLY A 231 16.55 -0.97 5.95
CA GLY A 231 16.32 -0.17 4.75
C GLY A 231 15.01 0.62 4.82
N PHE A 232 13.94 0.03 5.35
CA PHE A 232 12.68 0.71 5.62
C PHE A 232 12.85 1.82 6.65
N VAL A 233 13.49 1.56 7.80
CA VAL A 233 13.74 2.58 8.83
C VAL A 233 14.50 3.76 8.25
N PHE A 234 15.58 3.50 7.51
CA PHE A 234 16.37 4.56 6.88
C PHE A 234 15.57 5.35 5.83
N ALA A 235 14.87 4.66 4.93
CA ALA A 235 14.06 5.30 3.91
C ALA A 235 12.89 6.12 4.51
N PHE A 236 12.27 5.60 5.57
CA PHE A 236 11.21 6.27 6.32
C PHE A 236 11.75 7.52 7.01
N SER A 237 12.88 7.41 7.73
CA SER A 237 13.54 8.55 8.37
C SER A 237 13.92 9.63 7.38
N PHE A 238 14.52 9.24 6.24
CA PHE A 238 14.84 10.17 5.16
C PHE A 238 13.57 10.85 4.61
N ALA A 239 12.53 10.08 4.29
CA ALA A 239 11.27 10.64 3.79
C ALA A 239 10.63 11.60 4.79
N MET A 240 10.70 11.30 6.09
CA MET A 240 10.14 12.14 7.15
C MET A 240 10.92 13.43 7.35
N TYR A 241 12.25 13.39 7.32
CA TYR A 241 13.10 14.58 7.34
C TYR A 241 12.71 15.56 6.23
N PHE A 242 12.57 15.08 4.99
CA PHE A 242 12.15 15.91 3.87
C PHE A 242 10.68 16.34 3.93
N ARG A 243 9.80 15.52 4.52
CA ARG A 243 8.38 15.85 4.67
C ARG A 243 8.19 16.97 5.69
N SER A 244 8.97 16.96 6.76
CA SER A 244 8.88 17.90 7.87
C SER A 244 9.79 19.13 7.70
N ASN A 245 10.32 19.37 6.50
CA ASN A 245 11.29 20.44 6.21
C ASN A 245 12.46 20.48 7.22
N GLY A 246 12.98 19.31 7.58
CA GLY A 246 14.11 19.18 8.48
C GLY A 246 13.77 19.15 9.97
N PHE A 247 12.50 19.22 10.37
CA PHE A 247 12.11 19.14 11.79
C PHE A 247 12.64 17.86 12.47
N TYR A 248 12.44 16.68 11.88
CA TYR A 248 13.00 15.42 12.39
C TYR A 248 14.48 15.27 12.00
N SER A 249 15.33 16.14 12.52
CA SER A 249 16.75 16.25 12.15
C SER A 249 17.69 15.32 12.90
N THR A 250 17.30 14.82 14.07
CA THR A 250 18.14 13.97 14.91
C THR A 250 17.61 12.53 15.01
N PRO A 251 18.48 11.53 15.25
CA PRO A 251 18.04 10.15 15.47
C PRO A 251 17.01 10.00 16.60
N GLU A 252 17.16 10.78 17.68
CA GLU A 252 16.26 10.78 18.85
C GLU A 252 14.84 11.19 18.44
N MET A 253 14.71 12.32 17.74
CA MET A 253 13.43 12.81 17.23
C MET A 253 12.77 11.81 16.27
N LEU A 254 13.57 11.12 15.45
CA LEU A 254 13.07 10.11 14.53
C LEU A 254 12.58 8.87 15.27
N LEU A 255 13.32 8.38 16.27
CA LEU A 255 12.91 7.25 17.10
C LEU A 255 11.60 7.53 17.84
N GLU A 256 11.46 8.72 18.42
CA GLU A 256 10.21 9.13 19.06
C GLU A 256 9.08 9.28 18.04
N TYR A 257 9.37 9.76 16.83
CA TYR A 257 8.39 9.85 15.76
C TYR A 257 7.86 8.48 15.32
N PHE A 258 8.66 7.41 15.35
CA PHE A 258 8.16 6.05 15.12
C PHE A 258 7.04 5.68 16.10
N LEU A 259 7.19 6.03 17.39
CA LEU A 259 6.18 5.77 18.41
C LEU A 259 4.89 6.60 18.21
N SER A 260 5.01 7.83 17.72
CA SER A 260 3.87 8.68 17.40
C SER A 260 3.19 8.29 16.07
N TYR A 261 3.93 7.80 15.08
CA TYR A 261 3.41 7.49 13.74
C TYR A 261 2.66 6.14 13.68
N PHE A 262 3.18 5.13 14.38
CA PHE A 262 2.56 3.81 14.46
C PHE A 262 1.53 3.76 15.60
N ASN A 263 0.53 4.65 15.55
CA ASN A 263 -0.46 4.90 16.60
C ASN A 263 -1.79 4.15 16.44
N THR A 264 -1.90 3.28 15.44
CA THR A 264 -3.18 2.68 15.02
C THR A 264 -3.89 1.94 16.15
N ILE A 265 -3.16 1.25 17.04
CA ILE A 265 -3.78 0.53 18.15
C ILE A 265 -4.44 1.48 19.17
N PHE A 266 -3.87 2.67 19.40
CA PHE A 266 -4.46 3.68 20.27
C PHE A 266 -5.74 4.26 19.67
N LEU A 267 -5.76 4.42 18.34
CA LEU A 267 -6.97 4.81 17.63
C LEU A 267 -8.06 3.74 17.80
N HIS A 268 -7.73 2.46 17.69
CA HIS A 268 -8.70 1.38 17.95
C HIS A 268 -9.18 1.36 19.41
N ASP A 269 -8.26 1.47 20.37
CA ASP A 269 -8.58 1.48 21.80
C ASP A 269 -9.50 2.64 22.18
N MET A 270 -9.39 3.78 21.50
CA MET A 270 -10.31 4.90 21.65
C MET A 270 -11.74 4.51 21.22
N ILE A 271 -11.89 3.84 20.09
CA ILE A 271 -13.20 3.38 19.60
C ILE A 271 -13.82 2.34 20.53
N LEU A 272 -13.04 1.41 21.06
CA LEU A 272 -13.54 0.40 22.01
C LEU A 272 -14.12 1.05 23.27
N ARG A 273 -13.59 2.19 23.71
CA ARG A 273 -14.06 2.92 24.89
C ARG A 273 -15.28 3.79 24.61
N ASP A 274 -15.34 4.37 23.41
CA ASP A 274 -16.31 5.42 23.10
C ASP A 274 -17.53 4.93 22.31
N MET A 275 -17.42 3.81 21.60
CA MET A 275 -18.48 3.31 20.72
C MET A 275 -18.77 1.83 20.99
N PRO A 276 -20.06 1.44 21.09
CA PRO A 276 -20.43 0.02 21.10
C PRO A 276 -20.15 -0.63 19.74
N PRO A 277 -20.00 -1.97 19.67
CA PRO A 277 -19.87 -2.67 18.39
C PRO A 277 -21.16 -2.52 17.57
N ASP A 278 -21.02 -2.45 16.25
CA ASP A 278 -22.16 -2.24 15.34
C ASP A 278 -22.00 -3.05 14.04
N PHE A 279 -23.07 -3.11 13.24
CA PHE A 279 -23.12 -3.80 11.96
C PHE A 279 -23.43 -2.82 10.82
N PHE A 280 -22.68 -2.92 9.74
CA PHE A 280 -22.86 -2.17 8.49
C PHE A 280 -22.79 -0.63 8.59
N LEU A 281 -22.24 -0.07 9.67
CA LEU A 281 -22.25 1.36 9.95
C LEU A 281 -21.60 2.22 8.84
N THR A 282 -20.51 1.73 8.25
CA THR A 282 -19.73 2.44 7.23
C THR A 282 -19.57 1.65 5.93
N VAL A 283 -20.23 0.50 5.78
CA VAL A 283 -20.13 -0.35 4.56
C VAL A 283 -20.64 0.39 3.31
N SER A 284 -21.57 1.32 3.46
CA SER A 284 -22.14 2.12 2.37
C SER A 284 -21.21 3.23 1.86
N TYR A 285 -20.21 3.65 2.64
CA TYR A 285 -19.42 4.85 2.32
C TYR A 285 -18.66 4.80 0.98
N PRO A 286 -18.04 3.66 0.58
CA PRO A 286 -17.43 3.56 -0.73
C PRO A 286 -18.45 3.70 -1.88
N PHE A 287 -19.66 3.19 -1.69
CA PHE A 287 -20.74 3.26 -2.68
C PHE A 287 -21.27 4.69 -2.83
N ASN A 288 -21.40 5.44 -1.74
CA ASN A 288 -21.80 6.85 -1.79
C ASN A 288 -20.89 7.64 -2.75
N LYS A 289 -19.57 7.39 -2.68
CA LYS A 289 -18.63 8.01 -3.61
C LYS A 289 -18.84 7.59 -5.07
N TRP A 290 -19.15 6.32 -5.33
CA TRP A 290 -19.51 5.89 -6.69
C TRP A 290 -20.78 6.56 -7.20
N MET A 291 -21.79 6.70 -6.34
CA MET A 291 -23.06 7.34 -6.66
C MET A 291 -22.89 8.82 -7.03
N THR A 292 -21.93 9.53 -6.41
CA THR A 292 -21.62 10.91 -6.81
C THR A 292 -21.13 11.03 -8.26
N PHE A 293 -20.51 10.00 -8.84
CA PHE A 293 -20.07 10.03 -10.25
C PHE A 293 -21.22 9.86 -11.24
N VAL A 294 -22.32 9.21 -10.84
CA VAL A 294 -23.53 9.08 -11.67
C VAL A 294 -24.55 10.20 -11.41
N GLY A 295 -24.11 11.28 -10.73
CA GLY A 295 -24.92 12.47 -10.50
C GLY A 295 -25.92 12.35 -9.35
N VAL A 296 -25.83 11.30 -8.52
CA VAL A 296 -26.63 11.19 -7.30
C VAL A 296 -25.90 11.93 -6.19
N PRO A 297 -26.44 13.05 -5.67
CA PRO A 297 -25.82 13.78 -4.57
C PRO A 297 -25.80 12.87 -3.33
N SER A 298 -24.65 12.75 -2.67
CA SER A 298 -24.59 12.15 -1.33
C SER A 298 -24.57 13.27 -0.30
N ASP A 299 -25.65 13.39 0.46
CA ASP A 299 -25.77 14.38 1.55
C ASP A 299 -24.69 14.13 2.62
N GLU A 300 -24.30 12.87 2.78
CA GLU A 300 -23.11 12.48 3.52
C GLU A 300 -21.88 12.58 2.63
N TYR A 301 -21.07 13.61 2.83
CA TYR A 301 -19.78 13.72 2.17
C TYR A 301 -18.80 12.61 2.62
N LEU A 302 -19.18 11.65 3.48
CA LEU A 302 -18.29 10.62 4.00
C LEU A 302 -18.03 9.53 2.95
N HIS A 303 -16.75 9.18 2.75
CA HIS A 303 -16.32 8.28 1.68
C HIS A 303 -15.49 7.08 2.17
N ASP A 304 -15.01 7.15 3.41
CA ASP A 304 -14.31 6.08 4.10
C ASP A 304 -14.42 6.31 5.62
N ILE A 305 -14.18 5.24 6.39
CA ILE A 305 -14.21 5.24 7.85
C ILE A 305 -13.19 6.21 8.44
N SER A 306 -12.03 6.34 7.78
CA SER A 306 -10.94 7.17 8.26
C SER A 306 -11.32 8.64 8.30
N ARG A 307 -11.97 9.14 7.25
CA ARG A 307 -12.51 10.49 7.19
C ARG A 307 -13.57 10.72 8.26
N TRP A 308 -14.50 9.77 8.41
CA TRP A 308 -15.59 9.91 9.39
C TRP A 308 -15.05 10.01 10.81
N LEU A 309 -14.21 9.07 11.24
CA LEU A 309 -13.66 9.08 12.58
C LEU A 309 -12.69 10.24 12.80
N THR A 310 -11.90 10.65 11.80
CA THR A 310 -11.08 11.87 11.92
C THR A 310 -11.93 13.11 12.10
N SER A 311 -13.08 13.22 11.43
CA SER A 311 -13.96 14.39 11.62
C SER A 311 -14.55 14.50 13.04
N ILE A 312 -14.64 13.38 13.77
CA ILE A 312 -15.12 13.32 15.15
C ILE A 312 -13.96 13.57 16.14
N TYR A 313 -12.86 12.82 16.00
CA TYR A 313 -11.78 12.78 17.00
C TYR A 313 -10.65 13.77 16.77
N TYR A 314 -10.45 14.18 15.52
CA TYR A 314 -9.40 15.11 15.11
C TYR A 314 -9.95 16.18 14.16
N PRO A 315 -10.98 16.95 14.59
CA PRO A 315 -11.70 17.87 13.71
C PRO A 315 -10.76 18.93 13.11
N SER A 316 -9.77 19.42 13.85
CA SER A 316 -8.79 20.38 13.33
C SER A 316 -7.99 19.83 12.15
N GLN A 317 -7.58 18.57 12.18
CA GLN A 317 -6.83 17.94 11.08
C GLN A 317 -7.69 17.80 9.82
N TRP A 318 -8.97 17.47 10.00
CA TRP A 318 -9.86 17.38 8.85
C TRP A 318 -10.24 18.77 8.31
N PHE A 319 -10.84 19.63 9.14
CA PHE A 319 -11.42 20.89 8.71
C PHE A 319 -10.38 21.96 8.38
N ASN A 320 -9.21 21.95 9.04
CA ASN A 320 -8.16 22.95 8.78
C ASN A 320 -7.08 22.41 7.82
N GLU A 321 -6.69 21.15 7.94
CA GLU A 321 -5.54 20.58 7.20
C GLU A 321 -5.95 19.68 6.03
N SER A 322 -7.24 19.34 5.90
CA SER A 322 -7.73 18.36 4.90
C SER A 322 -7.00 17.01 4.96
N ALA A 323 -6.60 16.60 6.17
CA ALA A 323 -5.86 15.37 6.43
C ALA A 323 -6.74 14.34 7.16
N THR A 324 -6.45 13.06 6.98
CA THR A 324 -7.11 11.96 7.69
C THR A 324 -6.11 11.16 8.52
N GLN A 325 -6.54 10.74 9.71
CA GLN A 325 -5.87 9.69 10.47
C GLN A 325 -6.09 8.35 9.77
N GLN A 326 -5.14 7.43 9.94
CA GLN A 326 -5.22 6.10 9.36
C GLN A 326 -5.68 5.12 10.43
N TRP A 327 -6.97 4.79 10.40
CA TRP A 327 -7.58 3.89 11.38
C TRP A 327 -7.34 2.44 10.98
N PRO A 328 -7.08 1.54 11.95
CA PRO A 328 -6.77 0.15 11.63
C PRO A 328 -8.00 -0.64 11.18
N ILE A 329 -7.75 -1.76 10.50
CA ILE A 329 -8.80 -2.68 10.07
C ILE A 329 -9.64 -3.22 11.24
N GLU A 330 -9.05 -3.37 12.42
CA GLU A 330 -9.75 -3.78 13.64
C GLU A 330 -10.93 -2.84 13.95
N THR A 331 -10.79 -1.55 13.69
CA THR A 331 -11.85 -0.56 13.87
C THR A 331 -12.99 -0.75 12.86
N GLU A 332 -12.66 -1.03 11.60
CA GLU A 332 -13.68 -1.32 10.58
C GLU A 332 -14.42 -2.63 10.90
N LEU A 333 -13.69 -3.66 11.33
CA LEU A 333 -14.25 -4.94 11.75
C LEU A 333 -15.24 -4.77 12.91
N TYR A 334 -14.85 -4.00 13.92
CA TYR A 334 -15.66 -3.71 15.09
C TYR A 334 -16.95 -2.94 14.78
N LEU A 335 -16.88 -1.96 13.87
CA LEU A 335 -18.03 -1.09 13.55
C LEU A 335 -18.92 -1.60 12.41
N ASN A 336 -18.46 -2.57 11.63
CA ASN A 336 -19.23 -3.07 10.48
C ASN A 336 -19.61 -4.54 10.57
N TYR A 337 -18.91 -5.33 11.37
CA TYR A 337 -19.10 -6.77 11.48
C TYR A 337 -19.35 -7.20 12.93
N GLY A 338 -19.65 -6.25 13.82
CA GLY A 338 -20.06 -6.47 15.20
C GLY A 338 -19.11 -7.34 16.01
N SER A 339 -19.67 -8.33 16.73
CA SER A 339 -18.93 -9.22 17.63
C SER A 339 -17.75 -9.90 16.94
N TYR A 340 -16.63 -10.03 17.67
CA TYR A 340 -15.38 -10.67 17.24
C TYR A 340 -15.55 -11.99 16.48
N VAL A 341 -16.58 -12.77 16.79
CA VAL A 341 -16.87 -14.04 16.10
C VAL A 341 -17.11 -13.84 14.61
N PHE A 342 -17.80 -12.77 14.20
CA PHE A 342 -18.17 -12.54 12.81
C PHE A 342 -17.03 -11.98 11.96
N TRP A 343 -15.95 -11.50 12.57
CA TRP A 343 -14.76 -11.00 11.85
C TRP A 343 -14.11 -12.07 10.98
N VAL A 344 -14.30 -13.35 11.33
CA VAL A 344 -13.82 -14.49 10.55
C VAL A 344 -14.30 -14.46 9.11
N VAL A 345 -15.53 -14.01 8.86
CA VAL A 345 -16.16 -14.04 7.52
C VAL A 345 -15.49 -13.08 6.54
N PRO A 346 -15.44 -11.74 6.79
CA PRO A 346 -14.79 -10.83 5.86
C PRO A 346 -13.29 -11.11 5.73
N ILE A 347 -12.61 -11.50 6.82
CA ILE A 347 -11.18 -11.85 6.78
C ILE A 347 -10.93 -13.09 5.92
N PHE A 348 -11.78 -14.12 6.03
CA PHE A 348 -11.70 -15.32 5.20
C PHE A 348 -11.90 -14.99 3.72
N LEU A 349 -12.94 -14.21 3.39
CA LEU A 349 -13.24 -13.83 2.00
C LEU A 349 -12.10 -13.02 1.38
N TYR A 350 -11.57 -12.03 2.12
CA TYR A 350 -10.46 -11.22 1.62
C TYR A 350 -9.17 -12.04 1.49
N SER A 351 -8.89 -12.94 2.44
CA SER A 351 -7.76 -13.87 2.37
C SER A 351 -7.88 -14.81 1.17
N LEU A 352 -9.07 -15.33 0.88
CA LEU A 352 -9.33 -16.16 -0.28
C LEU A 352 -9.12 -15.37 -1.58
N PHE A 353 -9.61 -14.13 -1.66
CA PHE A 353 -9.42 -13.25 -2.80
C PHE A 353 -7.94 -13.01 -3.10
N ILE A 354 -7.18 -12.50 -2.12
CA ILE A 354 -5.76 -12.16 -2.34
C ILE A 354 -4.90 -13.41 -2.60
N CYS A 355 -5.19 -14.54 -1.95
CA CYS A 355 -4.50 -15.80 -2.21
C CYS A 355 -4.91 -16.44 -3.55
N GLY A 356 -6.14 -16.21 -4.01
CA GLY A 356 -6.57 -16.55 -5.36
C GLY A 356 -5.77 -15.81 -6.43
N LEU A 357 -5.60 -14.49 -6.26
CA LEU A 357 -4.73 -13.68 -7.12
C LEU A 357 -3.28 -14.15 -7.05
N TYR A 358 -2.78 -14.43 -5.85
CA TYR A 358 -1.45 -15.00 -5.65
C TYR A 358 -1.30 -16.30 -6.45
N ALA A 359 -2.24 -17.23 -6.39
CA ALA A 359 -2.16 -18.50 -7.12
C ALA A 359 -2.20 -18.34 -8.66
N LEU A 360 -2.88 -17.30 -9.15
CA LEU A 360 -3.05 -17.02 -10.58
C LEU A 360 -1.93 -16.13 -11.17
N ARG A 361 -1.10 -15.48 -10.33
CA ARG A 361 -0.05 -14.50 -10.70
C ARG A 361 0.91 -14.91 -11.83
N TYR A 362 1.18 -16.19 -12.00
CA TYR A 362 2.06 -16.70 -13.07
C TYR A 362 1.30 -17.40 -14.21
N ARG A 363 0.03 -17.76 -14.01
CA ARG A 363 -0.76 -18.53 -14.99
C ARG A 363 -1.33 -17.67 -16.11
N LEU A 364 -1.80 -16.48 -15.76
CA LEU A 364 -2.53 -15.59 -16.67
C LEU A 364 -1.64 -14.53 -17.36
N GLY A 365 -0.31 -14.72 -17.31
CA GLY A 365 0.66 -13.87 -17.99
C GLY A 365 1.14 -12.66 -17.17
N PRO A 366 2.02 -11.82 -17.76
CA PRO A 366 2.71 -10.76 -17.02
C PRO A 366 1.79 -9.68 -16.45
N VAL A 367 0.70 -9.35 -17.14
CA VAL A 367 -0.30 -8.38 -16.65
C VAL A 367 -0.91 -8.86 -15.33
N PHE A 368 -1.17 -10.16 -15.19
CA PHE A 368 -1.75 -10.67 -13.95
C PHE A 368 -0.77 -10.61 -12.77
N LEU A 369 0.54 -10.71 -13.02
CA LEU A 369 1.55 -10.42 -11.99
C LEU A 369 1.49 -8.96 -11.53
N PHE A 370 1.29 -8.01 -12.45
CA PHE A 370 1.08 -6.61 -12.10
C PHE A 370 -0.21 -6.38 -11.29
N ILE A 371 -1.32 -7.02 -11.69
CA ILE A 371 -2.60 -6.96 -10.97
C ILE A 371 -2.40 -7.49 -9.54
N PHE A 372 -1.84 -8.69 -9.40
CA PHE A 372 -1.59 -9.28 -8.09
C PHE A 372 -0.74 -8.37 -7.19
N VAL A 373 0.34 -7.75 -7.72
CA VAL A 373 1.18 -6.89 -6.88
C VAL A 373 0.49 -5.56 -6.54
N SER A 374 -0.29 -4.99 -7.47
CA SER A 374 -1.10 -3.82 -7.18
C SER A 374 -2.10 -4.10 -6.05
N GLU A 375 -2.79 -5.23 -6.13
CA GLU A 375 -3.71 -5.71 -5.09
C GLU A 375 -2.99 -6.05 -3.77
N LEU A 376 -1.77 -6.58 -3.84
CA LEU A 376 -0.96 -6.83 -2.65
C LEU A 376 -0.58 -5.53 -1.92
N LEU A 377 -0.35 -4.43 -2.65
CA LEU A 377 -0.10 -3.11 -2.06
C LEU A 377 -1.37 -2.49 -1.48
N LEU A 378 -2.53 -2.71 -2.11
CA LEU A 378 -3.83 -2.30 -1.56
C LEU A 378 -4.17 -3.10 -0.30
N PHE A 379 -3.88 -4.41 -0.29
CA PHE A 379 -3.99 -5.28 0.88
C PHE A 379 -3.10 -4.80 2.03
N LEU A 380 -1.86 -4.36 1.75
CA LEU A 380 -1.01 -3.71 2.75
C LEU A 380 -1.65 -2.43 3.30
N SER A 381 -2.21 -1.58 2.42
CA SER A 381 -2.85 -0.32 2.83
C SER A 381 -4.14 -0.53 3.62
N MET A 382 -4.85 -1.63 3.39
CA MET A 382 -6.11 -1.97 4.03
C MET A 382 -5.95 -2.16 5.56
N PHE A 383 -4.79 -2.66 6.03
CA PHE A 383 -4.51 -2.76 7.48
C PHE A 383 -4.53 -1.41 8.22
N ARG A 384 -4.55 -0.28 7.50
CA ARG A 384 -4.71 1.08 8.06
C ARG A 384 -5.80 1.89 7.36
N GLY A 385 -6.84 1.21 6.91
CA GLY A 385 -7.97 1.86 6.26
C GLY A 385 -9.15 0.93 6.21
N SER A 386 -9.84 0.95 5.06
CA SER A 386 -11.01 0.12 4.82
C SER A 386 -10.68 -1.10 3.94
N MET A 387 -11.38 -2.20 4.21
CA MET A 387 -11.44 -3.41 3.41
C MET A 387 -12.02 -3.12 2.03
N LEU A 388 -13.07 -2.29 1.99
CA LEU A 388 -13.67 -1.81 0.76
C LEU A 388 -13.18 -0.39 0.48
N GLN A 389 -12.25 -0.26 -0.46
CA GLN A 389 -11.77 1.05 -0.90
C GLN A 389 -12.59 1.51 -2.10
N TRP A 390 -13.06 2.75 -2.08
CA TRP A 390 -13.82 3.32 -3.21
C TRP A 390 -13.01 3.35 -4.51
N ILE A 391 -11.67 3.34 -4.45
CA ILE A 391 -10.83 3.34 -5.64
C ILE A 391 -10.87 1.98 -6.38
N GLU A 392 -11.32 0.92 -5.71
CA GLU A 392 -11.25 -0.45 -6.20
C GLU A 392 -12.04 -0.67 -7.50
N LEU A 393 -13.21 -0.05 -7.62
CA LEU A 393 -13.99 -0.11 -8.85
C LEU A 393 -13.19 0.40 -10.07
N PHE A 394 -12.42 1.46 -9.90
CA PHE A 394 -11.59 2.04 -10.94
C PHE A 394 -10.37 1.16 -11.25
N ASN A 395 -9.80 0.51 -10.22
CA ASN A 395 -8.74 -0.49 -10.40
C ASN A 395 -9.22 -1.65 -11.26
N LEU A 396 -10.40 -2.21 -10.95
CA LEU A 396 -10.98 -3.33 -11.70
C LEU A 396 -11.21 -2.98 -13.17
N VAL A 397 -11.76 -1.79 -13.47
CA VAL A 397 -11.93 -1.31 -14.85
C VAL A 397 -10.57 -1.19 -15.55
N PHE A 398 -9.58 -0.59 -14.89
CA PHE A 398 -8.24 -0.45 -15.43
C PHE A 398 -7.57 -1.81 -15.70
N TYR A 399 -7.71 -2.77 -14.79
CA TYR A 399 -7.21 -4.14 -14.97
C TYR A 399 -7.88 -4.84 -16.15
N GLY A 400 -9.19 -4.67 -16.32
CA GLY A 400 -9.92 -5.18 -17.48
C GLY A 400 -9.32 -4.68 -18.80
N VAL A 401 -9.05 -3.38 -18.90
CA VAL A 401 -8.38 -2.77 -20.06
C VAL A 401 -6.98 -3.35 -20.27
N LEU A 402 -6.17 -3.48 -19.21
CA LEU A 402 -4.83 -4.07 -19.32
C LEU A 402 -4.87 -5.52 -19.79
N LEU A 403 -5.84 -6.32 -19.34
CA LEU A 403 -5.99 -7.70 -19.75
C LEU A 403 -6.36 -7.82 -21.23
N LEU A 404 -7.26 -6.95 -21.73
CA LEU A 404 -7.61 -6.88 -23.15
C LEU A 404 -6.40 -6.51 -24.02
N CYS A 405 -5.61 -5.54 -23.58
CA CYS A 405 -4.42 -5.07 -24.30
C CYS A 405 -3.17 -5.93 -24.08
N SER A 406 -3.21 -6.91 -23.17
CA SER A 406 -2.05 -7.68 -22.71
C SER A 406 -1.26 -8.35 -23.83
N ARG A 407 -1.98 -8.90 -24.82
CA ARG A 407 -1.41 -9.65 -25.95
C ARG A 407 -0.66 -8.75 -26.95
N LEU A 408 -0.94 -7.45 -26.95
CA LEU A 408 -0.21 -6.50 -27.78
C LEU A 408 1.20 -6.29 -27.20
N LEU A 409 1.28 -5.96 -25.92
CA LEU A 409 2.53 -5.58 -25.28
C LEU A 409 3.42 -6.76 -24.92
N PHE A 410 2.83 -7.87 -24.46
CA PHE A 410 3.56 -9.08 -24.06
C PHE A 410 3.39 -10.19 -25.11
N ILE A 411 4.48 -10.46 -25.83
CA ILE A 411 4.55 -11.49 -26.85
C ILE A 411 4.93 -12.81 -26.20
N ARG A 412 4.16 -13.87 -26.46
CA ARG A 412 4.47 -15.22 -26.00
C ARG A 412 5.56 -15.82 -26.88
N CYS A 413 6.70 -16.17 -26.28
CA CYS A 413 7.74 -16.92 -26.97
C CYS A 413 7.33 -18.38 -27.00
N LEU A 414 7.08 -18.91 -28.20
CA LEU A 414 7.08 -20.36 -28.42
C LEU A 414 8.48 -20.87 -28.09
N HIS A 415 8.59 -22.04 -27.46
CA HIS A 415 9.86 -22.68 -27.14
C HIS A 415 10.72 -22.82 -28.41
N GLU A 416 11.58 -21.84 -28.68
CA GLU A 416 12.84 -22.14 -29.34
C GLU A 416 13.61 -22.98 -28.33
N LYS A 417 13.77 -24.27 -28.66
CA LYS A 417 14.69 -25.17 -27.97
C LYS A 417 16.03 -24.44 -27.89
N ARG A 418 16.44 -24.11 -26.66
CA ARG A 418 17.79 -23.61 -26.37
C ARG A 418 18.82 -24.63 -26.78
#